data_AF-A0AAV5UGT0-F1
#
_entry.id   AF-A0AAV5UGT0-F1
#
_cell.length_a   1.000
_cell.length_b   1.000
_cell.length_c   1.000
_cell.angle_alpha   90.00
_cell.angle_beta   90.00
_cell.angle_gamma   90.00
#
_symmetry.space_group_name_H-M   'P 1'
#
loop_
_entity.id
_entity.type
_entity.pdbx_description
1 polymer ?
#
loop_
_entity_poly.entity_id
_entity_poly.type
_entity_poly.pdbx_seq_one_letter_code
_entity_poly.pdbx_strand_id
1 'polypeptide(L)'
;EVENLDYEKKEYVHFPKTVKYDLHTQMQSSDYNKSLCKKIKPEEFNRDFYNENGGLSSPLIFKCDQKRLGMKMVDKSFEFEQVAQMVGRNRIIPVTSDTNNTGIWLQLDGLVEYVRKPPHQRDQIYNSISLEFSNSGLADHVCAPALVRELDWGLRWPDSAKFRTVVLEDDGTHSIQNHYPRAEHFCLITAAGAFTNFHVDFHGSSVWYHVKKGKKVWF
;
A
#
# COMPACT_ATOMS: atom_id res chain seq x y z
N GLU A 1 21.50 -0.58 -44.12
CA GLU A 1 22.28 -0.99 -42.93
C GLU A 1 21.66 -0.22 -41.75
N VAL A 2 20.56 -0.68 -41.14
CA VAL A 2 20.46 -1.78 -40.16
C VAL A 2 21.77 -1.97 -39.40
N GLU A 3 21.85 -1.49 -38.15
CA GLU A 3 22.03 -2.37 -36.99
C GLU A 3 21.98 -1.59 -35.66
N ASN A 4 21.03 -2.02 -34.82
CA ASN A 4 21.13 -2.26 -33.37
C ASN A 4 21.71 -1.16 -32.46
N LEU A 5 20.81 -0.34 -31.92
CA LEU A 5 20.99 0.23 -30.58
C LEU A 5 20.45 -0.79 -29.57
N ASP A 6 21.39 -1.40 -28.84
CA ASP A 6 21.16 -2.35 -27.75
C ASP A 6 20.20 -1.79 -26.69
N TYR A 7 19.00 -2.38 -26.63
CA TYR A 7 18.04 -2.24 -25.53
C TYR A 7 18.30 -3.28 -24.42
N GLU A 8 19.57 -3.61 -24.13
CA GLU A 8 19.91 -4.54 -23.06
C GLU A 8 20.45 -3.82 -21.82
N LYS A 9 19.51 -3.49 -20.91
CA LYS A 9 19.68 -3.58 -19.44
C LYS A 9 18.37 -3.15 -18.77
N LYS A 10 17.37 -4.02 -18.78
CA LYS A 10 16.40 -4.08 -17.69
C LYS A 10 16.68 -5.39 -16.98
N GLU A 11 17.24 -5.28 -15.78
CA GLU A 11 17.45 -6.39 -14.87
C GLU A 11 16.15 -7.19 -14.79
N TYR A 12 16.16 -8.39 -15.37
CA TYR A 12 15.16 -9.39 -15.05
C TYR A 12 15.35 -9.68 -13.57
N VAL A 13 14.49 -9.11 -12.74
CA VAL A 13 14.32 -9.57 -11.36
C VAL A 13 13.95 -11.04 -11.48
N HIS A 14 14.94 -11.92 -11.32
CA HIS A 14 14.74 -13.35 -11.24
C HIS A 14 13.95 -13.61 -9.96
N PHE A 15 12.63 -13.61 -10.07
CA PHE A 15 11.79 -14.18 -9.03
C PHE A 15 12.22 -15.65 -8.86
N PRO A 16 12.58 -16.08 -7.64
CA PRO A 16 12.95 -17.47 -7.40
C PRO A 16 11.85 -18.40 -7.92
N LYS A 17 12.26 -19.51 -8.55
CA LYS A 17 11.38 -20.56 -9.09
C LYS A 17 10.23 -20.81 -8.10
N THR A 18 9.01 -20.49 -8.54
CA THR A 18 7.76 -20.56 -7.76
C THR A 18 7.73 -21.81 -6.89
N VAL A 19 7.84 -21.62 -5.58
CA VAL A 19 7.42 -22.66 -4.65
C VAL A 19 5.92 -22.79 -4.82
N LYS A 20 5.46 -23.96 -5.31
CA LYS A 20 4.04 -24.22 -5.54
C LYS A 20 3.36 -24.52 -4.20
N TYR A 21 2.99 -23.48 -3.47
CA TYR A 21 2.05 -23.62 -2.36
C TYR A 21 0.63 -23.49 -2.90
N ASP A 22 -0.24 -24.43 -2.55
CA ASP A 22 -1.68 -24.23 -2.71
C ASP A 22 -2.17 -23.29 -1.61
N LEU A 23 -2.38 -22.02 -1.97
CA LEU A 23 -2.85 -20.98 -1.06
C LEU A 23 -4.20 -21.35 -0.41
N HIS A 24 -5.07 -22.07 -1.12
CA HIS A 24 -6.36 -22.49 -0.56
C HIS A 24 -6.14 -23.48 0.59
N THR A 25 -5.23 -24.44 0.41
CA THR A 25 -4.83 -25.39 1.46
C THR A 25 -4.16 -24.66 2.63
N GLN A 26 -3.22 -23.74 2.37
CA GLN A 26 -2.54 -22.99 3.44
C GLN A 26 -3.51 -22.14 4.27
N MET A 27 -4.50 -21.51 3.63
CA MET A 27 -5.54 -20.73 4.33
C MET A 27 -6.44 -21.55 5.25
N GLN A 28 -6.51 -22.88 5.05
CA GLN A 28 -7.34 -23.78 5.85
C GLN A 28 -6.52 -24.59 6.86
N SER A 29 -5.19 -24.52 6.80
CA SER A 29 -4.33 -25.27 7.70
C SER A 29 -4.49 -24.79 9.14
N SER A 30 -4.62 -25.75 10.06
CA SER A 30 -4.64 -25.48 11.50
C SER A 30 -3.29 -25.04 12.05
N ASP A 31 -2.21 -25.22 11.29
CA ASP A 31 -0.84 -24.91 11.71
C ASP A 31 -0.64 -23.41 11.99
N TYR A 32 -1.46 -22.55 11.38
CA TYR A 32 -1.40 -21.09 11.49
C TYR A 32 -2.45 -20.51 12.46
N ASN A 33 -3.06 -21.33 13.32
CA ASN A 33 -4.12 -20.88 14.23
C ASN A 33 -3.64 -20.04 15.43
N LYS A 34 -2.31 -19.93 15.65
CA LYS A 34 -1.76 -19.17 16.77
C LYS A 34 -1.78 -17.67 16.45
N SER A 35 -2.60 -16.91 17.17
CA SER A 35 -2.59 -15.45 17.05
C SER A 35 -1.35 -14.87 17.74
N LEU A 36 -0.55 -14.14 16.97
CA LEU A 36 0.56 -13.32 17.47
C LEU A 36 0.10 -11.90 17.88
N CYS A 37 -1.17 -11.57 17.65
CA CYS A 37 -1.69 -10.22 17.87
C CYS A 37 -2.01 -9.99 19.35
N LYS A 38 -1.42 -8.95 19.93
CA LYS A 38 -1.77 -8.46 21.26
C LYS A 38 -3.09 -7.69 21.20
N LYS A 39 -3.97 -7.93 22.17
CA LYS A 39 -5.25 -7.23 22.31
C LYS A 39 -5.14 -6.19 23.41
N ILE A 40 -5.43 -4.95 23.07
CA ILE A 40 -5.53 -3.83 24.01
C ILE A 40 -6.79 -3.02 23.68
N LYS A 41 -7.25 -2.21 24.62
CA LYS A 41 -8.32 -1.25 24.36
C LYS A 41 -7.79 -0.12 23.47
N PRO A 42 -8.61 0.47 22.59
CA PRO A 42 -8.19 1.59 21.74
C PRO A 42 -7.58 2.75 22.52
N GLU A 43 -8.11 3.06 23.71
CA GLU A 43 -7.65 4.17 24.54
C GLU A 43 -6.26 3.93 25.14
N GLU A 44 -5.83 2.66 25.24
CA GLU A 44 -4.50 2.28 25.70
C GLU A 44 -3.46 2.46 24.58
N PHE A 45 -3.86 2.65 23.31
CA PHE A 45 -2.91 2.85 22.21
C PHE A 45 -2.40 4.30 22.16
N ASN A 46 -1.50 4.63 23.09
CA ASN A 46 -0.97 5.97 23.30
C ASN A 46 0.53 5.94 23.67
N ARG A 47 1.10 7.11 24.00
CA ARG A 47 2.52 7.27 24.31
C ARG A 47 2.96 6.49 25.54
N ASP A 48 2.10 6.38 26.55
CA ASP A 48 2.42 5.65 27.79
C ASP A 48 2.58 4.17 27.50
N PHE A 49 1.65 3.58 26.73
CA PHE A 49 1.77 2.21 26.27
C PHE A 49 3.06 1.97 25.48
N TYR A 50 3.43 2.88 24.58
CA TYR A 50 4.68 2.78 23.83
C TYR A 50 5.89 2.73 24.77
N ASN A 51 5.96 3.63 25.76
CA ASN A 51 7.09 3.72 26.68
C ASN A 51 7.15 2.49 27.62
N GLU A 52 6.02 2.10 28.21
CA GLU A 52 5.93 0.98 29.16
C GLU A 52 6.27 -0.38 28.53
N ASN A 53 6.01 -0.55 27.24
CA ASN A 53 6.26 -1.80 26.52
C ASN A 53 7.61 -1.81 25.78
N GLY A 54 8.42 -0.75 25.90
CA GLY A 54 9.69 -0.63 25.18
C GLY A 54 9.51 -0.53 23.65
N GLY A 55 8.38 0.03 23.20
CA GLY A 55 8.05 0.24 21.79
C GLY A 55 6.88 -0.62 21.28
N LEU A 56 6.81 -0.78 19.95
CA LEU A 56 5.76 -1.54 19.25
C LEU A 56 6.30 -2.89 18.76
N SER A 57 6.52 -3.83 19.68
CA SER A 57 7.12 -5.14 19.39
C SER A 57 6.12 -6.24 19.04
N SER A 58 4.82 -6.00 19.20
CA SER A 58 3.75 -6.97 18.93
C SER A 58 2.71 -6.40 17.96
N PRO A 59 2.21 -7.18 16.98
CA PRO A 59 1.10 -6.76 16.14
C PRO A 59 -0.15 -6.46 16.97
N LEU A 60 -0.90 -5.41 16.60
CA LEU A 60 -2.12 -5.00 17.27
C LEU A 60 -3.29 -5.03 16.29
N ILE A 61 -4.45 -5.51 16.74
CA ILE A 61 -5.69 -5.51 15.96
C ILE A 61 -6.79 -4.81 16.75
N PHE A 62 -7.39 -3.80 16.13
CA PHE A 62 -8.51 -3.06 16.69
C PHE A 62 -9.79 -3.31 15.88
N LYS A 63 -10.84 -3.76 16.57
CA LYS A 63 -12.19 -3.93 16.01
C LYS A 63 -13.12 -2.88 16.62
N CYS A 64 -12.89 -1.62 16.30
CA CYS A 64 -13.64 -0.48 16.83
C CYS A 64 -13.84 0.60 15.77
N ASP A 65 -14.60 1.65 16.10
CA ASP A 65 -14.59 2.88 15.30
C ASP A 65 -13.18 3.47 15.29
N GLN A 66 -12.68 3.77 14.10
CA GLN A 66 -11.35 4.31 13.85
C GLN A 66 -11.11 5.65 14.59
N LYS A 67 -12.16 6.43 14.87
CA LYS A 67 -12.06 7.70 15.59
C LYS A 67 -11.52 7.50 17.01
N ARG A 68 -11.73 6.34 17.63
CA ARG A 68 -11.18 6.01 18.96
C ARG A 68 -9.66 5.90 18.99
N LEU A 69 -9.03 5.71 17.83
CA LEU A 69 -7.57 5.71 17.66
C LEU A 69 -7.06 7.09 17.18
N GLY A 70 -7.93 8.11 17.14
CA GLY A 70 -7.61 9.43 16.60
C GLY A 70 -7.42 9.46 15.09
N MET A 71 -7.97 8.46 14.37
CA MET A 71 -7.91 8.40 12.92
C MET A 71 -9.03 9.21 12.28
N LYS A 72 -8.75 9.74 11.08
CA LYS A 72 -9.74 10.25 10.14
C LYS A 72 -9.72 9.33 8.93
N MET A 73 -10.87 8.85 8.50
CA MET A 73 -10.99 8.03 7.29
C MET A 73 -12.12 8.57 6.43
N VAL A 74 -12.04 8.29 5.13
CA VAL A 74 -13.09 8.55 4.16
C VAL A 74 -14.43 7.92 4.58
N ASP A 75 -15.53 8.51 4.09
CA ASP A 75 -16.88 8.06 4.42
C ASP A 75 -17.15 6.60 4.02
N LYS A 76 -18.12 5.95 4.67
CA LYS A 76 -18.55 4.60 4.32
C LYS A 76 -18.97 4.47 2.86
N SER A 77 -19.59 5.50 2.27
CA SER A 77 -19.98 5.54 0.85
C SER A 77 -18.84 5.85 -0.12
N PHE A 78 -17.62 6.05 0.38
CA PHE A 78 -16.44 6.28 -0.46
C PHE A 78 -16.05 4.99 -1.22
N GLU A 79 -15.92 5.12 -2.53
CA GLU A 79 -15.70 4.07 -3.53
C GLU A 79 -14.48 4.40 -4.40
N PHE A 80 -14.09 3.43 -5.24
CA PHE A 80 -12.88 3.52 -6.07
C PHE A 80 -12.84 4.74 -7.01
N GLU A 81 -14.01 5.19 -7.50
CA GLU A 81 -14.11 6.36 -8.38
C GLU A 81 -13.56 7.62 -7.71
N GLN A 82 -13.87 7.82 -6.43
CA GLN A 82 -13.38 8.98 -5.69
C GLN A 82 -11.88 8.90 -5.42
N VAL A 83 -11.29 7.69 -5.33
CA VAL A 83 -9.83 7.53 -5.31
C VAL A 83 -9.23 8.11 -6.59
N ALA A 84 -9.72 7.71 -7.76
CA ALA A 84 -9.21 8.19 -9.03
C ALA A 84 -9.39 9.71 -9.19
N GLN A 85 -10.53 10.26 -8.77
CA GLN A 85 -10.80 11.70 -8.80
C GLN A 85 -9.83 12.50 -7.92
N MET A 86 -9.58 12.04 -6.70
CA MET A 86 -8.78 12.80 -5.72
C MET A 86 -7.27 12.60 -5.88
N VAL A 87 -6.85 11.45 -6.40
CA VAL A 87 -5.43 11.12 -6.63
C VAL A 87 -4.95 11.51 -8.04
N GLY A 88 -5.87 11.54 -9.01
CA GLY A 88 -5.61 11.86 -10.41
C GLY A 88 -5.80 10.65 -11.33
N ARG A 89 -6.84 10.68 -12.16
CA ARG A 89 -7.25 9.58 -13.06
C ARG A 89 -6.13 9.10 -13.99
N ASN A 90 -5.39 10.05 -14.57
CA ASN A 90 -4.34 9.79 -15.56
C ASN A 90 -3.01 9.38 -14.93
N ARG A 91 -2.92 9.30 -13.59
CA ARG A 91 -1.68 8.93 -12.90
C ARG A 91 -1.30 7.49 -13.26
N ILE A 92 -0.08 7.31 -13.74
CA ILE A 92 0.49 6.00 -14.01
C ILE A 92 0.99 5.41 -12.69
N ILE A 93 0.54 4.20 -12.37
CA ILE A 93 0.79 3.53 -11.10
C ILE A 93 1.32 2.11 -11.33
N PRO A 94 2.22 1.62 -10.46
CA PRO A 94 2.65 0.24 -10.52
C PRO A 94 1.54 -0.69 -10.01
N VAL A 95 1.32 -1.77 -10.73
CA VAL A 95 0.34 -2.81 -10.43
C VAL A 95 0.98 -4.17 -10.68
N THR A 96 0.78 -5.12 -9.79
CA THR A 96 1.18 -6.51 -10.01
C THR A 96 0.03 -7.28 -10.64
N SER A 97 0.32 -7.99 -11.73
CA SER A 97 -0.55 -9.01 -12.30
C SER A 97 -0.17 -10.37 -11.69
N ASP A 98 -0.87 -10.80 -10.66
CA ASP A 98 -0.58 -12.06 -9.96
C ASP A 98 -0.83 -13.28 -10.87
N THR A 99 -1.74 -13.17 -11.85
CA THR A 99 -1.97 -14.20 -12.87
C THR A 99 -0.72 -14.48 -13.70
N ASN A 100 0.05 -13.45 -14.00
CA ASN A 100 1.24 -13.53 -14.86
C ASN A 100 2.56 -13.45 -14.08
N ASN A 101 2.48 -13.20 -12.77
CA ASN A 101 3.62 -12.90 -11.90
C ASN A 101 4.52 -11.78 -12.47
N THR A 102 3.91 -10.71 -12.98
CA THR A 102 4.61 -9.57 -13.60
C THR A 102 4.16 -8.23 -13.01
N GLY A 103 5.11 -7.29 -12.92
CA GLY A 103 4.81 -5.89 -12.68
C GLY A 103 4.42 -5.19 -13.96
N ILE A 104 3.31 -4.46 -13.95
CA ILE A 104 2.81 -3.64 -15.05
C ILE A 104 2.56 -2.20 -14.57
N TRP A 105 2.48 -1.29 -15.52
CA TRP A 105 2.12 0.11 -15.26
C TRP A 105 0.74 0.37 -15.85
N LEU A 106 -0.19 0.88 -15.04
CA LEU A 106 -1.54 1.20 -15.47
C LEU A 106 -1.89 2.64 -15.11
N GLN A 107 -2.76 3.27 -15.90
CA GLN A 107 -3.46 4.47 -15.44
C GLN A 107 -4.38 4.08 -14.28
N LEU A 108 -4.48 4.95 -13.28
CA LEU A 108 -5.33 4.73 -12.10
C LEU A 108 -6.79 4.50 -12.51
N ASP A 109 -7.31 5.23 -13.50
CA ASP A 109 -8.67 5.02 -14.01
C ASP A 109 -8.86 3.61 -14.58
N GLY A 110 -7.87 3.08 -15.32
CA GLY A 110 -7.90 1.72 -15.84
C GLY A 110 -7.94 0.66 -14.73
N LEU A 111 -7.24 0.87 -13.62
CA LEU A 111 -7.35 -0.01 -12.45
C LEU A 111 -8.74 0.09 -11.81
N VAL A 112 -9.30 1.29 -11.68
CA VAL A 112 -10.64 1.52 -11.12
C VAL A 112 -11.72 0.86 -11.97
N GLU A 113 -11.68 1.03 -13.29
CA GLU A 113 -12.57 0.35 -14.23
C GLU A 113 -12.49 -1.17 -14.09
N TYR A 114 -11.28 -1.71 -14.01
CA TYR A 114 -11.05 -3.13 -13.81
C TYR A 114 -11.67 -3.65 -12.50
N VAL A 115 -11.46 -2.99 -11.35
CA VAL A 115 -11.99 -3.48 -10.07
C VAL A 115 -13.50 -3.29 -9.94
N ARG A 116 -14.12 -2.46 -10.77
CA ARG A 116 -15.58 -2.31 -10.85
C ARG A 116 -16.24 -3.44 -11.63
N LYS A 117 -15.52 -4.11 -12.54
CA LYS A 117 -16.04 -5.30 -13.23
C LYS A 117 -16.37 -6.41 -12.23
N PRO A 118 -17.46 -7.19 -12.43
CA PRO A 118 -17.69 -8.42 -11.68
C PRO A 118 -16.49 -9.38 -11.76
N PRO A 119 -16.23 -10.21 -10.74
CA PRO A 119 -15.07 -11.12 -10.74
C PRO A 119 -14.97 -12.03 -11.97
N HIS A 120 -16.10 -12.50 -12.52
CA HIS A 120 -16.13 -13.37 -13.70
C HIS A 120 -15.78 -12.66 -15.02
N GLN A 121 -15.70 -11.32 -15.03
CA GLN A 121 -15.33 -10.50 -16.20
C GLN A 121 -13.89 -9.95 -16.09
N ARG A 122 -13.11 -10.46 -15.14
CA ARG A 122 -11.73 -10.03 -14.91
C ARG A 122 -10.80 -11.09 -15.48
N ASP A 123 -10.03 -10.73 -16.49
CA ASP A 123 -9.12 -11.65 -17.19
C ASP A 123 -7.81 -11.90 -16.41
N GLN A 124 -7.48 -11.00 -15.47
CA GLN A 124 -6.29 -11.07 -14.64
C GLN A 124 -6.63 -10.76 -13.19
N ILE A 125 -5.71 -11.05 -12.27
CA ILE A 125 -5.78 -10.67 -10.86
C ILE A 125 -4.79 -9.52 -10.63
N TYR A 126 -5.31 -8.30 -10.54
CA TYR A 126 -4.49 -7.12 -10.26
C TYR A 126 -4.40 -6.81 -8.78
N ASN A 127 -3.19 -6.42 -8.38
CA ASN A 127 -2.83 -6.08 -7.02
C ASN A 127 -2.01 -4.78 -7.03
N SER A 128 -2.61 -3.67 -6.58
CA SER A 128 -1.89 -2.41 -6.38
C SER A 128 -1.75 -2.17 -4.89
N ILE A 129 -0.50 -2.24 -4.41
CA ILE A 129 -0.15 -2.03 -3.00
C ILE A 129 0.69 -0.77 -2.75
N SER A 130 1.12 -0.09 -3.81
CA SER A 130 2.12 0.98 -3.76
C SER A 130 1.59 2.35 -4.22
N LEU A 131 0.26 2.53 -4.27
CA LEU A 131 -0.34 3.83 -4.61
C LEU A 131 -0.21 4.80 -3.44
N GLU A 132 0.88 5.54 -3.42
CA GLU A 132 1.15 6.60 -2.46
C GLU A 132 0.36 7.87 -2.82
N PHE A 133 -0.36 8.46 -1.87
CA PHE A 133 -1.30 9.57 -2.13
C PHE A 133 -1.11 10.83 -1.26
N SER A 134 -0.05 10.98 -0.47
CA SER A 134 0.11 12.12 0.46
C SER A 134 0.11 13.49 -0.23
N ASN A 135 0.37 13.55 -1.54
CA ASN A 135 0.41 14.78 -2.33
C ASN A 135 -0.84 14.97 -3.21
N SER A 136 -1.98 14.48 -2.74
CA SER A 136 -3.24 14.51 -3.47
C SER A 136 -4.37 15.00 -2.57
N GLY A 137 -5.50 15.36 -3.15
CA GLY A 137 -6.67 15.79 -2.37
C GLY A 137 -7.18 14.71 -1.40
N LEU A 138 -6.85 13.43 -1.63
CA LEU A 138 -7.23 12.34 -0.74
C LEU A 138 -6.54 12.41 0.63
N ALA A 139 -5.34 12.99 0.69
CA ALA A 139 -4.55 13.12 1.92
C ALA A 139 -5.31 13.89 3.00
N ASP A 140 -6.08 14.91 2.63
CA ASP A 140 -6.86 15.73 3.57
C ASP A 140 -8.00 14.95 4.25
N HIS A 141 -8.38 13.78 3.72
CA HIS A 141 -9.48 12.97 4.22
C HIS A 141 -9.03 11.73 4.99
N VAL A 142 -7.72 11.45 5.03
CA VAL A 142 -7.15 10.30 5.73
C VAL A 142 -6.12 10.79 6.73
N CYS A 143 -6.20 10.29 7.95
CA CYS A 143 -5.28 10.63 9.02
C CYS A 143 -4.97 9.35 9.80
N ALA A 144 -3.68 9.03 9.88
CA ALA A 144 -3.15 7.90 10.63
C ALA A 144 -3.50 7.98 12.13
N PRO A 145 -3.39 6.87 12.89
CA PRO A 145 -3.63 6.88 14.33
C PRO A 145 -2.82 7.95 15.06
N ALA A 146 -3.36 8.51 16.15
CA ALA A 146 -2.73 9.62 16.87
C ALA A 146 -1.29 9.29 17.29
N LEU A 147 -1.07 8.14 17.93
CA LEU A 147 0.26 7.69 18.34
C LEU A 147 1.23 7.55 17.16
N VAL A 148 0.77 7.06 16.00
CA VAL A 148 1.61 6.93 14.80
C VAL A 148 2.10 8.31 14.37
N ARG A 149 1.22 9.31 14.30
CA ARG A 149 1.60 10.69 13.93
C ARG A 149 2.56 11.35 14.92
N GLU A 150 2.49 10.95 16.18
CA GLU A 150 3.42 11.42 17.20
C GLU A 150 4.82 10.79 17.09
N LEU A 151 4.91 9.57 16.56
CA LEU A 151 6.15 8.79 16.47
C LEU A 151 6.82 8.86 15.09
N ASP A 152 6.05 9.15 14.04
CA ASP A 152 6.51 9.09 12.65
C ASP A 152 7.67 10.06 12.38
N TRP A 153 8.81 9.51 11.97
CA TRP A 153 10.01 10.26 11.61
C TRP A 153 9.85 11.05 10.31
N GLY A 154 9.05 10.58 9.36
CA GLY A 154 8.74 11.31 8.13
C GLY A 154 8.04 12.63 8.43
N LEU A 155 7.10 12.63 9.37
CA LEU A 155 6.43 13.84 9.84
C LEU A 155 7.36 14.79 10.61
N ARG A 156 8.49 14.31 11.13
CA ARG A 156 9.52 15.13 11.81
C ARG A 156 10.65 15.58 10.88
N TRP A 157 10.59 15.23 9.59
CA TRP A 157 11.55 15.71 8.62
C TRP A 157 11.50 17.25 8.53
N PRO A 158 12.64 17.96 8.50
CA PRO A 158 12.67 19.42 8.47
C PRO A 158 11.91 19.97 7.25
N ASP A 159 11.03 20.94 7.47
CA ASP A 159 10.23 21.52 6.38
C ASP A 159 11.09 22.21 5.32
N SER A 160 12.21 22.81 5.72
CA SER A 160 13.21 23.38 4.80
C SER A 160 13.84 22.35 3.86
N ALA A 161 13.79 21.06 4.22
CA ALA A 161 14.30 19.95 3.41
C ALA A 161 13.18 19.21 2.65
N LYS A 162 11.89 19.57 2.84
CA LYS A 162 10.76 19.01 2.10
C LYS A 162 10.57 19.73 0.77
N PHE A 163 11.50 19.56 -0.16
CA PHE A 163 11.36 20.08 -1.52
C PHE A 163 11.28 18.94 -2.55
N ARG A 164 10.81 19.30 -3.74
CA ARG A 164 10.67 18.40 -4.88
C ARG A 164 11.39 18.99 -6.07
N THR A 165 11.98 18.11 -6.87
CA THR A 165 12.53 18.47 -8.16
C THR A 165 11.62 17.92 -9.24
N VAL A 166 11.17 18.79 -10.14
CA VAL A 166 10.52 18.37 -11.39
C VAL A 166 11.63 18.28 -12.42
N VAL A 167 11.86 17.07 -12.94
CA VAL A 167 12.77 16.83 -14.04
C VAL A 167 11.93 16.75 -15.30
N LEU A 168 12.24 17.60 -16.29
CA LEU A 168 11.66 17.52 -17.61
C LEU A 168 12.53 16.58 -18.43
N GLU A 169 11.92 15.54 -18.98
CA GLU A 169 12.60 14.54 -19.79
C GLU A 169 12.60 14.98 -21.27
N ASP A 170 13.55 14.49 -22.06
CA ASP A 170 13.71 14.88 -23.48
C ASP A 170 12.51 14.47 -24.37
N ASP A 171 11.70 13.51 -23.93
CA ASP A 171 10.48 13.06 -24.61
C ASP A 171 9.24 13.92 -24.30
N GLY A 172 9.42 15.02 -23.57
CA GLY A 172 8.34 15.93 -23.16
C GLY A 172 7.54 15.45 -21.95
N THR A 173 7.93 14.33 -21.33
CA THR A 173 7.39 13.89 -20.04
C THR A 173 8.07 14.62 -18.88
N HIS A 174 7.55 14.44 -17.66
CA HIS A 174 8.16 14.96 -16.46
C HIS A 174 8.16 13.91 -15.35
N SER A 175 9.24 13.87 -14.57
CA SER A 175 9.37 13.06 -13.37
C SER A 175 9.47 13.94 -12.13
N ILE A 176 8.91 13.47 -11.00
CA ILE A 176 8.91 14.20 -9.73
C ILE A 176 9.78 13.44 -8.75
N GLN A 177 10.91 14.02 -8.37
CA GLN A 177 11.80 13.51 -7.33
C GLN A 177 11.50 14.20 -6.00
N ASN A 178 11.32 13.40 -4.94
CA ASN A 178 11.08 13.92 -3.59
C ASN A 178 12.36 13.79 -2.77
N HIS A 179 12.78 14.85 -2.09
CA HIS A 179 13.99 14.87 -1.25
C HIS A 179 13.70 14.56 0.22
N TYR A 180 12.59 13.89 0.49
CA TYR A 180 12.15 13.49 1.82
C TYR A 180 11.47 12.11 1.75
N PRO A 181 11.42 11.35 2.87
CA PRO A 181 10.77 10.04 2.89
C PRO A 181 9.27 10.16 2.60
N ARG A 182 8.85 9.72 1.41
CA ARG A 182 7.45 9.78 0.96
C ARG A 182 6.80 8.41 1.09
N ALA A 183 6.43 8.05 2.32
CA ALA A 183 5.87 6.74 2.64
C ALA A 183 4.79 6.79 3.74
N GLU A 184 4.01 7.88 3.79
CA GLU A 184 3.04 8.10 4.88
C GLU A 184 1.68 7.44 4.59
N HIS A 185 1.17 7.60 3.36
CA HIS A 185 -0.18 7.21 2.99
C HIS A 185 -0.23 6.40 1.70
N PHE A 186 -0.66 5.14 1.83
CA PHE A 186 -0.85 4.22 0.71
C PHE A 186 -2.31 3.78 0.61
N CYS A 187 -2.85 3.80 -0.61
CA CYS A 187 -4.16 3.27 -0.94
C CYS A 187 -4.00 1.92 -1.63
N LEU A 188 -4.49 0.85 -1.02
CA LEU A 188 -4.34 -0.48 -1.57
C LEU A 188 -5.64 -0.90 -2.28
N ILE A 189 -5.52 -1.20 -3.57
CA ILE A 189 -6.62 -1.64 -4.43
C ILE A 189 -6.26 -3.02 -4.97
N THR A 190 -6.92 -4.05 -4.44
CA THR A 190 -6.53 -5.44 -4.68
C THR A 190 -7.73 -6.29 -5.05
N ALA A 191 -7.66 -7.02 -6.16
CA ALA A 191 -8.70 -7.96 -6.55
C ALA A 191 -8.77 -9.18 -5.61
N ALA A 192 -9.92 -9.86 -5.60
CA ALA A 192 -10.05 -11.14 -4.89
C ALA A 192 -9.10 -12.18 -5.52
N GLY A 193 -8.46 -12.98 -4.67
CA GLY A 193 -7.44 -13.94 -5.09
C GLY A 193 -6.02 -13.37 -5.21
N ALA A 194 -5.84 -12.05 -5.04
CA ALA A 194 -4.52 -11.45 -5.04
C ALA A 194 -3.68 -11.94 -3.84
N PHE A 195 -2.40 -12.19 -4.09
CA PHE A 195 -1.44 -12.70 -3.13
C PHE A 195 -0.13 -11.91 -3.20
N THR A 196 0.33 -11.43 -2.04
CA THR A 196 1.66 -10.86 -1.89
C THR A 196 2.47 -11.81 -1.04
N ASN A 197 3.59 -12.29 -1.58
CA ASN A 197 4.45 -13.25 -0.90
C ASN A 197 5.07 -12.66 0.38
N PHE A 198 5.59 -13.52 1.24
CA PHE A 198 6.26 -13.12 2.48
C PHE A 198 7.36 -12.10 2.19
N HIS A 199 7.33 -11.00 2.94
CA HIS A 199 8.31 -9.94 2.88
C HIS A 199 8.38 -9.21 4.22
N VAL A 200 9.46 -8.44 4.38
CA VAL A 200 9.57 -7.42 5.41
C VAL A 200 9.41 -6.08 4.71
N ASP A 201 8.55 -5.20 5.24
CA ASP A 201 8.36 -3.87 4.68
C ASP A 201 9.68 -3.08 4.61
N PHE A 202 9.76 -2.20 3.62
CA PHE A 202 11.00 -1.52 3.27
C PHE A 202 11.63 -0.82 4.48
N HIS A 203 12.94 -1.05 4.66
CA HIS A 203 13.74 -0.50 5.75
C HIS A 203 13.24 -0.88 7.16
N GLY A 204 12.45 -1.95 7.30
CA GLY A 204 11.92 -2.39 8.59
C GLY A 204 10.88 -1.44 9.17
N SER A 205 10.18 -0.69 8.31
CA SER A 205 9.13 0.23 8.76
C SER A 205 8.00 -0.49 9.48
N SER A 206 7.48 0.14 10.54
CA SER A 206 6.19 -0.26 11.13
C SER A 206 5.04 0.21 10.24
N VAL A 207 3.98 -0.60 10.16
CA VAL A 207 2.83 -0.34 9.26
C VAL A 207 1.56 -0.25 10.08
N TRP A 208 0.69 0.71 9.72
CA TRP A 208 -0.70 0.73 10.14
C TRP A 208 -1.60 0.39 8.94
N TYR A 209 -2.66 -0.38 9.17
CA TYR A 209 -3.56 -0.82 8.11
C TYR A 209 -5.03 -0.61 8.50
N HIS A 210 -5.82 -0.05 7.60
CA HIS A 210 -7.27 0.08 7.76
C HIS A 210 -8.00 -0.58 6.59
N VAL A 211 -8.77 -1.64 6.87
CA VAL A 211 -9.59 -2.31 5.86
C VAL A 211 -10.90 -1.54 5.68
N LYS A 212 -10.97 -0.68 4.66
CA LYS A 212 -12.17 0.10 4.33
C LYS A 212 -13.29 -0.76 3.74
N LYS A 213 -12.95 -1.67 2.83
CA LYS A 213 -13.89 -2.56 2.11
C LYS A 213 -13.21 -3.89 1.79
N GLY A 214 -13.92 -5.00 1.98
CA GLY A 214 -13.40 -6.34 1.71
C GLY A 214 -12.72 -6.99 2.92
N LYS A 215 -11.73 -7.86 2.65
CA LYS A 215 -11.03 -8.67 3.65
C LYS A 215 -9.59 -8.91 3.22
N LYS A 216 -8.68 -8.95 4.19
CA LYS A 216 -7.30 -9.43 4.04
C LYS A 216 -7.05 -10.59 5.00
N VAL A 217 -6.14 -11.47 4.62
CA VAL A 217 -5.62 -12.57 5.45
C VAL A 217 -4.11 -12.38 5.52
N TRP A 218 -3.56 -12.36 6.73
CA TRP A 218 -2.13 -12.24 7.00
C TRP A 218 -1.67 -13.54 7.68
N PHE A 219 -0.44 -13.95 7.38
CA PHE A 219 0.23 -15.13 7.93
C PHE A 219 1.40 -14.68 8.80
#